data_AF-A0A8J2ZU26-F1
#
_entry.id   AF-A0A8J2ZU26-F1
#
_cell.length_a   1.000
_cell.length_b   1.000
_cell.length_c   1.000
_cell.angle_alpha   90.00
_cell.angle_beta   90.00
_cell.angle_gamma   90.00
#
_symmetry.space_group_name_H-M   'P 1'
#
loop_
_entity.id
_entity.type
_entity.pdbx_description
1 polymer ?
#
loop_
_entity_poly.entity_id
_entity_poly.type
_entity_poly.pdbx_seq_one_letter_code
_entity_poly.pdbx_strand_id
1 'polypeptide(L)'
;MESKSKIVGMTLLSALVFCVLLVVNSMSPLSEMGNHANTLGSVGMWAAIGIGLVCYAIPLFIYSIGVKWMKYVLAVLCGIGMFTFLAIASSAVFIGLVQHNFSQLIGVLVISVIASVINILWFVIAFRTKRKAPSVIIN
;
A
#
# COMPACT_ATOMS: atom_id res chain seq x y z
N MET A 1 7.46 18.39 15.26
CA MET A 1 6.34 17.44 15.19
C MET A 1 6.15 17.04 13.74
N GLU A 2 6.32 15.76 13.43
CA GLU A 2 5.69 15.21 12.22
C GLU A 2 4.19 15.53 12.32
N SER A 3 3.60 15.97 11.22
CA SER A 3 2.16 16.22 11.20
C SER A 3 1.47 14.87 11.27
N LYS A 4 1.16 14.42 12.50
CA LYS A 4 0.47 13.16 12.78
C LYS A 4 -0.71 12.95 11.83
N SER A 5 -1.51 14.01 11.60
CA SER A 5 -2.63 14.00 10.66
C SER A 5 -2.25 13.64 9.22
N LYS A 6 -1.08 14.04 8.73
CA LYS A 6 -0.61 13.66 7.38
C LYS A 6 -0.21 12.19 7.30
N ILE A 7 0.46 11.67 8.34
CA ILE A 7 0.82 10.25 8.39
C ILE A 7 -0.46 9.41 8.46
N VAL A 8 -1.40 9.79 9.31
CA VAL A 8 -2.70 9.11 9.42
C VAL A 8 -3.46 9.14 8.11
N GLY A 9 -3.61 10.32 7.49
CA GLY A 9 -4.30 10.45 6.20
C GLY A 9 -3.64 9.65 5.09
N MET A 10 -2.30 9.65 5.02
CA MET A 10 -1.57 8.90 4.00
C MET A 10 -1.63 7.38 4.23
N THR A 11 -1.65 6.92 5.50
CA THR A 11 -1.86 5.51 5.83
C THR A 11 -3.25 5.05 5.40
N LEU A 12 -4.29 5.84 5.67
CA LEU A 12 -5.66 5.53 5.23
C LEU A 12 -5.76 5.48 3.71
N LEU A 13 -5.13 6.42 3.01
CA LEU A 13 -5.08 6.41 1.55
C LEU A 13 -4.36 5.16 1.01
N SER A 14 -3.23 4.77 1.61
CA SER A 14 -2.50 3.56 1.24
C SER A 14 -3.36 2.30 1.44
N ALA A 15 -4.05 2.19 2.58
CA ALA A 15 -4.94 1.07 2.88
C ALA A 15 -6.12 0.99 1.89
N LEU A 16 -6.72 2.13 1.52
CA LEU A 16 -7.78 2.18 0.51
C LEU A 16 -7.29 1.69 -0.85
N VAL A 17 -6.12 2.17 -1.31
CA VAL A 17 -5.57 1.76 -2.59
C VAL A 17 -5.17 0.28 -2.58
N PHE A 18 -4.68 -0.24 -1.45
CA PHE A 18 -4.43 -1.68 -1.29
C PHE A 18 -5.72 -2.49 -1.46
N CYS A 19 -6.84 -2.06 -0.85
CA CYS A 19 -8.13 -2.74 -1.00
C CYS A 19 -8.62 -2.70 -2.45
N VAL A 20 -8.51 -1.54 -3.11
CA VAL A 20 -8.88 -1.39 -4.53
C VAL A 20 -8.04 -2.32 -5.42
N LEU A 21 -6.72 -2.43 -5.16
CA LEU A 21 -5.87 -3.35 -5.89
C LEU A 21 -6.32 -4.81 -5.72
N LEU A 22 -6.66 -5.24 -4.51
CA LEU A 22 -7.13 -6.61 -4.27
C LEU A 22 -8.41 -6.91 -5.06
N VAL A 23 -9.35 -5.96 -5.10
CA VAL A 23 -10.60 -6.10 -5.87
C VAL A 23 -10.29 -6.21 -7.36
N VAL A 24 -9.47 -5.31 -7.91
CA VAL A 24 -9.14 -5.31 -9.34
C VAL A 24 -8.32 -6.54 -9.73
N ASN A 25 -7.40 -6.98 -8.88
CA ASN A 25 -6.66 -8.23 -9.09
C ASN A 25 -7.62 -9.43 -9.14
N SER A 26 -8.65 -9.44 -8.30
CA SER A 26 -9.66 -10.50 -8.24
C SER A 26 -10.62 -10.51 -9.43
N MET A 27 -10.69 -9.41 -10.19
CA MET A 27 -11.43 -9.30 -11.45
C MET A 27 -10.55 -9.60 -12.68
N SER A 28 -9.24 -9.55 -12.52
CA SER A 28 -8.28 -9.74 -13.61
C SER A 28 -8.06 -11.23 -13.90
N PRO A 29 -7.53 -11.59 -15.08
CA PRO A 29 -7.19 -12.99 -15.39
C PRO A 29 -6.14 -13.60 -14.46
N LEU A 30 -5.50 -12.81 -13.57
CA LEU A 30 -4.63 -13.34 -12.51
C LEU A 30 -5.41 -14.20 -11.50
N SER A 31 -6.71 -13.95 -11.35
CA SER A 31 -7.57 -14.70 -10.42
C SER A 31 -7.84 -16.15 -10.86
N GLU A 32 -7.54 -16.50 -12.10
CA GLU A 32 -7.76 -17.84 -12.66
C GLU A 32 -6.48 -18.67 -12.74
N MET A 33 -5.31 -18.09 -12.42
CA MET A 33 -4.01 -18.71 -12.65
C MET A 33 -3.52 -19.66 -11.55
N GLY A 34 -4.25 -19.78 -10.44
CA GLY A 34 -3.86 -20.64 -9.34
C GLY A 34 -5.04 -21.23 -8.59
N ASN A 35 -4.89 -22.46 -8.09
CA ASN A 35 -5.91 -23.16 -7.30
C ASN A 35 -6.36 -22.39 -6.04
N HIS A 36 -5.56 -21.41 -5.59
CA HIS A 36 -5.85 -20.54 -4.45
C HIS A 36 -5.86 -19.05 -4.81
N ALA A 37 -6.05 -18.73 -6.09
CA ALA A 37 -6.13 -17.34 -6.53
C ALA A 37 -7.44 -16.71 -6.04
N ASN A 38 -7.36 -15.45 -5.63
CA ASN A 38 -8.50 -14.73 -5.07
C ASN A 38 -9.45 -14.35 -6.21
N THR A 39 -10.58 -15.04 -6.33
CA THR A 39 -11.65 -14.66 -7.26
C THR A 39 -12.57 -13.62 -6.62
N LEU A 40 -13.24 -12.83 -7.46
CA LEU A 40 -14.16 -11.79 -6.99
C LEU A 40 -15.25 -12.39 -6.11
N GLY A 41 -15.43 -11.82 -4.91
CA GLY A 41 -16.44 -12.26 -3.95
C GLY A 41 -16.09 -13.54 -3.18
N SER A 42 -14.93 -14.16 -3.43
CA SER A 42 -14.48 -15.32 -2.67
C SER A 42 -14.15 -14.99 -1.21
N VAL A 43 -14.24 -16.00 -0.34
CA VAL A 43 -13.79 -15.89 1.06
C VAL A 43 -12.32 -15.47 1.14
N GLY A 44 -11.48 -15.93 0.20
CA GLY A 44 -10.06 -15.56 0.11
C GLY A 44 -9.86 -14.06 -0.14
N MET A 45 -10.63 -13.46 -1.06
CA MET A 45 -10.57 -12.02 -1.33
C MET A 45 -10.95 -11.19 -0.10
N TRP A 46 -12.08 -11.52 0.55
CA TRP A 46 -12.54 -10.81 1.73
C TRP A 46 -11.60 -10.99 2.93
N ALA A 47 -11.03 -12.18 3.10
CA ALA A 47 -10.02 -12.44 4.11
C ALA A 47 -8.74 -11.62 3.85
N ALA A 48 -8.27 -11.53 2.60
CA ALA A 48 -7.10 -10.72 2.25
C ALA A 48 -7.34 -9.22 2.53
N ILE A 49 -8.53 -8.70 2.21
CA ILE A 49 -8.92 -7.32 2.53
C ILE A 49 -8.97 -7.12 4.05
N GLY A 50 -9.60 -8.03 4.78
CA GLY A 50 -9.72 -7.97 6.24
C GLY A 50 -8.36 -7.99 6.93
N ILE A 51 -7.49 -8.93 6.56
CA ILE A 51 -6.13 -9.04 7.11
C ILE A 51 -5.33 -7.78 6.78
N GLY A 52 -5.38 -7.30 5.53
CA GLY A 52 -4.72 -6.06 5.12
C GLY A 52 -5.17 -4.86 5.96
N LEU A 53 -6.49 -4.68 6.13
CA LEU A 53 -7.04 -3.61 6.94
C LEU A 53 -6.62 -3.71 8.41
N VAL A 54 -6.61 -4.92 8.99
CA VAL A 54 -6.15 -5.13 10.37
C VAL A 54 -4.66 -4.77 10.52
N CYS A 55 -3.84 -5.18 9.56
CA CYS A 55 -2.42 -4.83 9.51
C CYS A 55 -2.18 -3.31 9.43
N TYR A 56 -3.04 -2.55 8.73
CA TYR A 56 -2.96 -1.09 8.71
C TYR A 56 -3.57 -0.44 9.95
N ALA A 57 -4.70 -0.94 10.45
CA ALA A 57 -5.48 -0.33 11.52
C ALA A 57 -4.81 -0.44 12.89
N ILE A 58 -4.26 -1.60 13.26
CA ILE A 58 -3.65 -1.81 14.59
C ILE A 58 -2.47 -0.85 14.82
N PRO A 59 -1.46 -0.79 13.93
CA PRO A 59 -0.32 0.11 14.12
C PRO A 59 -0.73 1.58 14.00
N LEU A 60 -1.70 1.90 13.14
CA LEU A 60 -2.21 3.25 13.00
C LEU A 60 -2.93 3.75 14.26
N PHE A 61 -3.74 2.88 14.89
CA PHE A 61 -4.39 3.17 16.16
C PHE A 61 -3.36 3.41 17.26
N ILE A 62 -2.36 2.55 17.37
CA ILE A 62 -1.29 2.67 18.38
C ILE A 62 -0.40 3.91 18.13
N TYR A 63 -0.16 4.27 16.87
CA TYR A 63 0.52 5.52 16.53
C TYR A 63 -0.31 6.75 16.95
N SER A 64 -1.63 6.68 16.80
CA SER A 64 -2.55 7.78 17.11
C SER A 64 -2.66 8.08 18.61
N ILE A 65 -2.62 7.06 19.46
CA ILE A 65 -2.56 7.20 20.94
C ILE A 65 -1.20 7.72 21.45
N GLY A 66 -0.22 7.93 20.56
CA GLY A 66 1.01 8.66 20.89
C GLY A 66 2.30 7.85 20.91
N VAL A 67 2.24 6.55 20.60
CA VAL A 67 3.44 5.70 20.53
C VAL A 67 4.20 5.98 19.23
N LYS A 68 5.15 6.92 19.29
CA LYS A 68 5.90 7.40 18.12
C LYS A 68 6.71 6.30 17.41
N TRP A 69 7.18 5.28 18.14
CA TRP A 69 7.91 4.14 17.57
C TRP A 69 7.06 3.27 16.63
N MET A 70 5.73 3.33 16.75
CA MET A 70 4.84 2.56 15.87
C MET A 70 4.94 3.00 14.40
N LYS A 71 5.50 4.18 14.13
CA LYS A 71 5.81 4.61 12.76
C LYS A 71 6.79 3.68 12.04
N TYR A 72 7.72 3.05 12.77
CA TYR A 72 8.67 2.11 12.18
C TYR A 72 7.99 0.80 11.80
N VAL A 73 7.01 0.34 12.59
CA VAL A 73 6.20 -0.83 12.25
C VAL A 73 5.36 -0.55 11.01
N LEU A 74 4.71 0.62 10.94
CA LEU A 74 4.00 1.06 9.72
C LEU A 74 4.94 1.13 8.51
N ALA A 75 6.18 1.57 8.69
CA ALA A 75 7.18 1.59 7.62
C ALA A 75 7.51 0.19 7.11
N VAL A 76 7.72 -0.78 8.01
CA VAL A 76 7.95 -2.19 7.61
C VAL A 76 6.75 -2.73 6.84
N LEU A 77 5.54 -2.49 7.33
CA LEU A 77 4.30 -2.95 6.67
C LEU A 77 4.08 -2.30 5.30
N CYS A 78 4.29 -0.99 5.18
CA CYS A 78 4.27 -0.31 3.88
C CYS A 78 5.34 -0.85 2.93
N GLY A 79 6.52 -1.20 3.45
CA GLY A 79 7.59 -1.85 2.66
C GLY A 79 7.18 -3.22 2.13
N ILE A 80 6.57 -4.06 2.98
CA ILE A 80 6.02 -5.36 2.57
C ILE A 80 4.92 -5.16 1.52
N GLY A 81 4.00 -4.22 1.75
CA GLY A 81 2.96 -3.86 0.78
C GLY A 81 3.56 -3.45 -0.58
N MET A 82 4.61 -2.64 -0.58
CA MET A 82 5.31 -2.24 -1.79
C MET A 82 5.93 -3.43 -2.54
N PHE A 83 6.49 -4.40 -1.81
CA PHE A 83 6.98 -5.64 -2.41
C PHE A 83 5.84 -6.46 -3.04
N THR A 84 4.67 -6.53 -2.38
CA THR A 84 3.50 -7.21 -2.96
C THR A 84 2.99 -6.53 -4.23
N PHE A 85 2.98 -5.20 -4.30
CA PHE A 85 2.60 -4.47 -5.52
C PHE A 85 3.55 -4.74 -6.68
N LEU A 86 4.86 -4.79 -6.38
CA LEU A 86 5.86 -5.11 -7.39
C LEU A 86 5.71 -6.54 -7.90
N ALA A 87 5.43 -7.50 -7.02
CA ALA A 87 5.18 -8.90 -7.39
C ALA A 87 3.90 -9.06 -8.22
N ILE A 88 2.82 -8.36 -7.87
CA ILE A 88 1.57 -8.36 -8.65
C ILE A 88 1.83 -7.73 -10.03
N ALA A 89 2.50 -6.58 -10.09
CA ALA A 89 2.83 -5.92 -11.35
C ALA A 89 3.72 -6.80 -12.25
N SER A 90 4.75 -7.44 -11.71
CA SER A 90 5.63 -8.32 -12.49
C SER A 90 4.89 -9.55 -13.01
N SER A 91 4.02 -10.15 -12.20
CA SER A 91 3.17 -11.26 -12.64
C SER A 91 2.21 -10.83 -13.75
N ALA A 92 1.59 -9.64 -13.64
CA ALA A 92 0.72 -9.09 -14.66
C ALA A 92 1.47 -8.80 -15.97
N VAL A 93 2.70 -8.27 -15.92
CA VAL A 93 3.53 -8.09 -17.12
C VAL A 93 3.88 -9.43 -17.77
N PHE A 94 4.31 -10.42 -16.98
CA PHE A 94 4.66 -11.75 -17.49
C PHE A 94 3.48 -12.40 -18.19
N ILE A 95 2.31 -12.38 -17.57
CA ILE A 95 1.06 -12.90 -18.13
C ILE A 95 0.68 -12.15 -19.41
N GLY A 96 0.77 -10.82 -19.40
CA GLY A 96 0.48 -10.00 -20.57
C GLY A 96 1.38 -10.33 -21.76
N LEU A 97 2.65 -10.65 -21.52
CA LEU A 97 3.59 -11.11 -22.53
C LEU A 97 3.26 -12.51 -23.07
N VAL A 98 2.93 -13.46 -22.19
CA VAL A 98 2.65 -14.86 -22.57
C VAL A 98 1.32 -15.01 -23.29
N GLN A 99 0.28 -14.32 -22.82
CA GLN A 99 -1.09 -14.41 -23.37
C GLN A 99 -1.40 -13.33 -24.41
N HIS A 100 -0.46 -12.41 -24.68
CA HIS A 100 -0.63 -11.24 -25.55
C HIS A 100 -1.84 -10.36 -25.20
N ASN A 101 -2.32 -10.39 -23.95
CA ASN A 101 -3.56 -9.77 -23.52
C ASN A 101 -3.33 -8.68 -22.45
N PHE A 102 -2.56 -7.65 -22.83
CA PHE A 102 -2.27 -6.51 -21.94
C PHE A 102 -3.51 -5.67 -21.59
N SER A 103 -4.53 -5.67 -22.46
CA SER A 103 -5.73 -4.84 -22.27
C SER A 103 -6.46 -5.19 -20.97
N GLN A 104 -6.55 -6.48 -20.63
CA GLN A 104 -7.21 -6.95 -19.41
C GLN A 104 -6.40 -6.72 -18.12
N LEU A 105 -5.11 -6.42 -18.26
CA LEU A 105 -4.15 -6.28 -17.14
C LEU A 105 -3.81 -4.83 -16.83
N ILE A 106 -4.21 -3.89 -17.70
CA ILE A 106 -3.83 -2.49 -17.57
C ILE A 106 -4.33 -1.87 -16.25
N GLY A 107 -5.51 -2.28 -15.78
CA GLY A 107 -6.05 -1.84 -14.49
C GLY A 107 -5.16 -2.25 -13.32
N VAL A 108 -4.69 -3.51 -13.31
CA VAL A 108 -3.79 -4.04 -12.28
C VAL A 108 -2.46 -3.29 -12.30
N LEU A 109 -1.90 -3.04 -13.48
CA LEU A 109 -0.63 -2.32 -13.65
C LEU A 109 -0.73 -0.87 -13.17
N VAL A 110 -1.77 -0.14 -13.60
CA VAL A 110 -1.98 1.26 -13.22
C VAL A 110 -2.15 1.40 -11.70
N ILE A 111 -2.99 0.55 -11.10
CA ILE A 111 -3.22 0.62 -9.65
C ILE A 111 -1.96 0.23 -8.88
N SER A 112 -1.19 -0.75 -9.35
CA SER A 112 0.09 -1.14 -8.71
C SER A 112 1.11 0.01 -8.72
N VAL A 113 1.17 0.79 -9.81
CA VAL A 113 2.02 1.98 -9.88
C VAL A 113 1.54 3.06 -8.92
N ILE A 114 0.23 3.36 -8.91
CA ILE A 114 -0.36 4.34 -7.98
C ILE A 114 -0.09 3.94 -6.53
N ALA A 115 -0.30 2.67 -6.19
CA ALA A 115 -0.06 2.12 -4.86
C ALA A 115 1.42 2.25 -4.45
N SER A 116 2.34 1.99 -5.37
CA SER A 116 3.78 2.15 -5.14
C SER A 116 4.15 3.62 -4.89
N VAL A 117 3.62 4.55 -5.68
CA VAL A 117 3.86 5.99 -5.50
C VAL A 117 3.34 6.47 -4.15
N ILE A 118 2.13 6.06 -3.75
CA ILE A 118 1.53 6.44 -2.46
C ILE A 118 2.40 5.93 -1.30
N ASN A 119 2.92 4.71 -1.39
CA ASN A 119 3.79 4.17 -0.34
C ASN A 119 5.15 4.89 -0.30
N ILE A 120 5.74 5.24 -1.44
CA ILE A 120 6.95 6.08 -1.49
C ILE A 120 6.70 7.44 -0.84
N LEU A 121 5.59 8.11 -1.19
CA LEU A 121 5.21 9.39 -0.59
C LEU A 121 4.98 9.26 0.92
N TRP A 122 4.39 8.15 1.37
CA TRP A 122 4.24 7.84 2.78
C TRP A 122 5.60 7.77 3.50
N PHE A 123 6.58 7.03 2.95
CA PHE A 123 7.94 6.97 3.50
C PHE A 123 8.59 8.34 3.58
N VAL A 124 8.51 9.13 2.50
CA VAL A 124 9.07 10.48 2.47
C VAL A 124 8.43 11.34 3.57
N ILE A 125 7.12 11.27 3.77
CA ILE A 125 6.42 12.05 4.82
C ILE A 125 6.77 11.56 6.23
N ALA A 126 6.83 10.25 6.43
CA ALA A 126 7.09 9.62 7.73
C ALA A 126 8.53 9.79 8.24
N PHE A 127 9.48 10.02 7.33
CA PHE A 127 10.90 10.21 7.65
C PHE A 127 11.44 11.59 7.26
N ARG A 128 10.58 12.53 6.86
CA ARG A 128 11.03 13.89 6.54
C ARG A 128 11.57 14.59 7.79
N THR A 129 12.89 14.70 7.89
CA THR A 129 13.54 15.56 8.88
C THR A 129 13.16 17.02 8.60
N LYS A 130 12.44 17.67 9.51
CA LYS A 130 12.32 19.13 9.48
C LYS A 130 13.66 19.72 9.88
N ARG A 131 14.34 20.46 8.98
CA ARG A 131 15.44 21.33 9.39
C ARG A 131 14.90 22.32 10.41
N LYS A 132 15.48 22.38 11.61
CA LYS A 132 15.28 23.52 12.50
C LYS A 132 15.81 24.75 11.74
N ALA A 133 14.95 25.74 11.49
CA ALA A 133 15.44 27.04 11.05
C ALA A 133 16.43 27.54 12.13
N PRO A 134 17.60 28.10 11.76
CA PRO A 134 18.48 28.69 12.73
C PRO A 134 17.70 29.78 13.47
N SER A 135 17.54 29.63 14.78
CA SER A 135 17.04 30.69 15.64
C SER A 135 18.04 31.83 15.54
N VAL A 136 17.68 32.90 14.84
CA VAL A 136 18.42 34.16 14.88
C VAL A 136 18.31 34.67 16.31
N ILE A 137 19.38 34.52 17.08
CA ILE A 137 19.53 35.14 18.39
C ILE A 137 19.77 36.62 18.10
N ILE A 138 18.74 37.45 18.27
CA ILE A 138 18.88 38.90 18.28
C ILE A 138 19.27 39.26 19.71
N ASN A 139 20.49 39.76 19.90
CA ASN A 139 21.02 40.30 21.16
C ASN A 139 21.07 41.82 21.05
#